data_AF-A0A844GRE0-F1
#
_entry.id   AF-A0A844GRE0-F1
#
_cell.length_a   1.000
_cell.length_b   1.000
_cell.length_c   1.000
_cell.angle_alpha   90.00
_cell.angle_beta   90.00
_cell.angle_gamma   90.00
#
_symmetry.space_group_name_H-M   'P 1'
#
loop_
_entity.id
_entity.type
_entity.pdbx_description
1 polymer ?
#
loop_
_entity_poly.entity_id
_entity_poly.type
_entity_poly.pdbx_seq_one_letter_code
_entity_poly.pdbx_strand_id
1 'polypeptide(L)'
;MIDFNNKGFFKLKQNDEYAARVSDLLIDGEHVIDAYKSMRDGVVFTNKRIIAVNVQGLTGSKKDFTSLPYKNIVAYSVETS
;
A
#
# COMPACT_ATOMS: atom_id res chain seq x y z
N MET A 1 -6.94 7.38 -4.85
CA MET A 1 -7.08 6.05 -5.48
C MET A 1 -5.72 5.70 -6.09
N ILE A 2 -5.16 4.52 -5.80
CA ILE A 2 -3.90 4.09 -6.43
C ILE A 2 -4.13 4.06 -7.94
N ASP A 3 -3.27 4.75 -8.69
CA ASP A 3 -3.28 4.66 -10.14
C ASP A 3 -2.46 3.46 -10.59
N PHE A 4 -3.16 2.39 -10.98
CA PHE A 4 -2.55 1.17 -11.53
C PHE A 4 -2.34 1.25 -13.06
N ASN A 5 -2.71 2.36 -13.72
CA ASN A 5 -2.64 2.47 -15.19
C ASN A 5 -1.24 2.81 -15.72
N ASN A 6 -0.27 3.02 -14.83
CA ASN A 6 1.03 3.49 -15.25
C ASN A 6 1.91 2.29 -15.66
N LYS A 7 1.81 1.92 -16.95
CA LYS A 7 2.37 0.69 -17.57
C LYS A 7 3.91 0.57 -17.56
N GLY A 8 4.64 1.55 -17.05
CA GLY A 8 6.10 1.50 -16.94
C GLY A 8 6.56 0.85 -15.65
N PHE A 9 6.63 -0.48 -15.60
CA PHE A 9 7.34 -1.25 -14.57
C PHE A 9 7.02 -0.92 -13.10
N PHE A 10 5.78 -1.17 -12.66
CA PHE A 10 5.45 -1.27 -11.23
C PHE A 10 5.74 -2.68 -10.72
N LYS A 11 7.01 -3.10 -10.73
CA LYS A 11 7.38 -4.28 -9.95
C LYS A 11 7.47 -3.83 -8.50
N LEU A 12 6.40 -4.08 -7.74
CA LEU A 12 6.40 -3.95 -6.31
C LEU A 12 7.57 -4.76 -5.73
N LYS A 13 8.42 -4.09 -4.96
CA LYS A 13 9.51 -4.74 -4.21
C LYS A 13 9.20 -4.64 -2.74
N GLN A 14 9.46 -5.72 -2.02
CA GLN A 14 9.35 -5.74 -0.57
C GLN A 14 10.22 -4.62 0.01
N ASN A 15 9.66 -3.85 0.94
CA ASN A 15 10.32 -2.71 1.55
C ASN A 15 9.69 -2.36 2.90
N ASP A 16 10.42 -2.69 3.97
CA ASP A 16 9.97 -2.48 5.34
C ASP A 16 9.90 -1.00 5.74
N GLU A 17 10.54 -0.09 5.00
CA GLU A 17 10.45 1.36 5.28
C GLU A 17 9.01 1.86 5.13
N TYR A 18 8.19 1.20 4.29
CA TYR A 18 6.77 1.54 4.17
C TYR A 18 5.94 1.06 5.35
N ALA A 19 6.39 0.05 6.10
CA ALA A 19 5.75 -0.32 7.37
C ALA A 19 5.84 0.83 8.37
N ALA A 20 7.00 1.49 8.46
CA ALA A 20 7.19 2.65 9.32
C ALA A 20 6.34 3.87 8.90
N ARG A 21 5.98 3.99 7.62
CA ARG A 21 5.14 5.12 7.14
C ARG A 21 3.69 5.05 7.59
N VAL A 22 3.24 3.88 8.04
CA VAL A 22 1.86 3.65 8.46
C VAL A 22 1.74 3.31 9.95
N SER A 23 2.84 3.33 10.71
CA SER A 23 2.87 2.98 12.14
C SER A 23 1.81 3.73 12.94
N ASP A 24 1.69 5.04 12.69
CA ASP A 24 0.79 5.94 13.41
C ASP A 24 -0.69 5.77 12.98
N LEU A 25 -0.94 5.00 11.93
CA LEU A 25 -2.29 4.68 11.43
C LEU A 25 -2.80 3.34 11.97
N LEU A 26 -1.93 2.54 12.59
CA LEU A 26 -2.30 1.23 13.13
C LEU A 26 -3.18 1.39 14.37
N ILE A 27 -4.19 0.54 14.49
CA ILE A 27 -5.04 0.46 15.67
C ILE A 27 -4.58 -0.68 16.59
N ASP A 28 -5.12 -0.74 17.82
CA ASP A 28 -4.80 -1.81 18.76
C ASP A 28 -5.01 -3.21 18.17
N GLY A 29 -3.98 -4.04 18.34
CA GLY A 29 -3.91 -5.40 17.79
C GLY A 29 -3.78 -5.46 16.26
N GLU A 30 -3.59 -4.34 15.57
CA GLU A 30 -3.18 -4.29 14.17
C GLU A 30 -1.65 -4.35 14.06
N HIS A 31 -1.13 -5.26 13.23
CA HIS A 31 0.30 -5.36 12.94
C HIS A 31 0.54 -5.49 11.44
N VAL A 32 1.67 -4.96 10.98
CA VAL A 32 2.11 -5.12 9.59
C VAL A 32 2.54 -6.56 9.37
N ILE A 33 2.02 -7.17 8.29
CA ILE A 33 2.42 -8.48 7.79
C ILE A 33 3.54 -8.31 6.77
N ASP A 34 3.34 -7.39 5.82
CA ASP A 34 4.30 -7.15 4.76
C ASP A 34 4.11 -5.76 4.14
N ALA A 35 5.16 -5.22 3.53
CA ALA A 35 5.13 -3.91 2.90
C ALA A 35 5.89 -3.92 1.58
N TYR A 36 5.31 -3.30 0.56
CA TYR A 36 5.87 -3.23 -0.77
C TYR A 36 5.85 -1.82 -1.29
N LYS A 37 6.88 -1.44 -2.04
CA LYS A 37 6.94 -0.16 -2.74
C LYS A 37 7.15 -0.31 -4.23
N SER A 38 6.60 0.63 -4.97
CA SER A 38 7.04 0.97 -6.32
C SER A 38 8.00 2.15 -6.24
N MET A 39 8.13 2.96 -7.30
CA MET A 39 9.01 4.13 -7.32
C MET A 39 8.78 5.08 -6.14
N ARG A 40 7.52 5.49 -5.91
CA ARG A 40 7.15 6.46 -4.87
C ARG A 40 5.93 6.05 -4.06
N ASP A 41 5.14 5.14 -4.59
CA ASP A 41 3.93 4.64 -3.93
C ASP A 41 4.23 3.30 -3.28
N GLY A 42 3.34 2.87 -2.41
CA GLY A 42 3.46 1.57 -1.78
C GLY A 42 2.15 1.04 -1.25
N VAL A 43 2.22 -0.20 -0.82
CA VAL A 43 1.11 -0.94 -0.26
C VAL A 43 1.63 -1.69 0.97
N VAL A 44 0.90 -1.55 2.08
CA VAL A 44 1.21 -2.23 3.33
C VAL A 44 0.05 -3.16 3.64
N PHE A 45 0.37 -4.43 3.84
CA PHE A 45 -0.57 -5.46 4.27
C PHE A 45 -0.48 -5.56 5.78
N THR A 46 -1.58 -5.37 6.48
CA THR A 46 -1.70 -5.63 7.92
C THR A 46 -2.49 -6.90 8.15
N ASN A 47 -2.70 -7.31 9.40
CA ASN A 47 -3.65 -8.39 9.72
C ASN A 47 -5.13 -7.96 9.62
N LYS A 48 -5.45 -6.70 9.30
CA LYS A 48 -6.85 -6.20 9.24
C LYS A 48 -7.25 -5.59 7.90
N ARG A 49 -6.30 -4.98 7.18
CA ARG A 49 -6.57 -4.22 5.95
C ARG A 49 -5.32 -4.09 5.09
N ILE A 50 -5.54 -3.69 3.85
CA ILE A 50 -4.49 -3.14 2.99
C ILE A 50 -4.46 -1.62 3.20
N ILE A 51 -3.29 -1.04 3.40
CA ILE A 51 -3.06 0.41 3.43
C ILE A 51 -2.25 0.80 2.20
N ALA A 52 -2.89 1.52 1.30
CA ALA A 52 -2.28 2.07 0.12
C ALA A 52 -1.69 3.46 0.41
N VAL A 53 -0.43 3.69 0.04
CA VAL A 53 0.28 4.95 0.23
C VAL A 53 0.61 5.54 -1.13
N ASN A 54 0.00 6.68 -1.45
CA ASN A 54 0.29 7.43 -2.68
C ASN A 54 1.03 8.73 -2.32
N VAL A 55 2.21 8.94 -2.89
CA VAL A 55 3.02 10.14 -2.66
C VAL A 55 2.74 11.17 -3.76
N GLN A 56 2.20 12.32 -3.35
CA GLN A 56 1.75 13.39 -4.24
C GLN A 56 2.68 14.61 -4.20
N GLY A 57 2.65 15.39 -5.29
CA GLY A 57 3.40 16.64 -5.43
C GLY A 57 4.86 16.44 -5.88
N LEU A 58 5.53 17.56 -6.21
CA LEU A 58 6.91 17.55 -6.72
C LEU A 58 7.92 17.11 -5.66
N THR A 59 7.73 17.56 -4.40
CA THR A 59 8.60 17.25 -3.26
C THR A 59 8.23 15.96 -2.54
N GLY A 60 7.07 15.36 -2.86
CA GLY A 60 6.55 14.18 -2.16
C GLY A 60 6.14 14.43 -0.70
N SER A 61 5.97 15.69 -0.30
CA SER A 61 5.57 16.05 1.07
C SER A 61 4.13 15.64 1.40
N LYS A 62 3.25 15.62 0.39
CA LYS A 62 1.86 15.20 0.55
C LYS A 62 1.74 13.69 0.34
N LYS A 63 1.11 13.01 1.29
CA LYS A 63 0.83 11.58 1.23
C LYS A 63 -0.66 11.35 1.37
N ASP A 64 -1.21 10.54 0.49
CA ASP A 64 -2.59 10.06 0.55
C ASP A 64 -2.58 8.60 1.01
N PHE A 65 -3.40 8.29 2.01
CA PHE A 65 -3.48 6.96 2.62
C PHE A 65 -4.89 6.41 2.44
N THR A 66 -5.02 5.31 1.68
CA THR A 66 -6.31 4.64 1.49
C THR A 66 -6.32 3.33 2.28
N SER A 67 -7.29 3.17 3.17
CA SER A 67 -7.52 1.92 3.93
C SER A 67 -8.56 1.04 3.24
N LEU A 68 -8.21 -0.21 2.98
CA LEU A 68 -9.06 -1.21 2.34
C LEU A 68 -9.21 -2.43 3.28
N PRO A 69 -10.22 -2.46 4.15
CA PRO A 69 -10.46 -3.60 5.04
C PRO A 69 -10.69 -4.89 4.27
N TYR A 70 -10.04 -5.99 4.67
CA TYR A 70 -10.18 -7.27 3.97
C TYR A 70 -11.63 -7.75 3.92
N LYS A 71 -12.39 -7.52 5.00
CA LYS A 71 -13.81 -7.88 5.09
C LYS A 71 -14.70 -7.23 4.01
N ASN A 72 -14.24 -6.16 3.37
CA ASN A 72 -14.97 -5.43 2.32
C ASN A 72 -14.48 -5.80 0.91
N ILE A 73 -13.43 -6.62 0.79
CA ILE A 73 -12.93 -7.11 -0.51
C ILE A 73 -13.70 -8.37 -0.85
N VAL A 74 -14.71 -8.24 -1.72
CA VAL A 74 -15.60 -9.35 -2.09
C VAL A 74 -15.14 -10.14 -3.32
N ALA A 75 -14.15 -9.62 -4.05
CA ALA A 75 -13.61 -10.28 -5.24
C ALA A 75 -12.13 -9.88 -5.46
N TYR A 76 -11.35 -10.81 -6.02
CA TYR A 76 -10.00 -10.61 -6.50
C TYR A 76 -9.73 -11.55 -7.69
N SER A 77 -8.74 -11.23 -8.52
CA SER A 77 -8.32 -12.06 -9.64
C SER A 77 -6.79 -12.10 -9.69
N VAL A 78 -6.24 -13.23 -10.13
CA VAL A 78 -4.80 -13.44 -10.33
C VAL A 78 -4.63 -14.07 -11.72
N GLU A 79 -3.82 -13.44 -12.56
CA GLU A 79 -3.43 -13.95 -13.87
C GLU A 79 -1.93 -14.28 -13.83
N THR A 80 -1.56 -15.45 -14.33
CA THR A 80 -0.16 -15.91 -14.40
C THR A 80 0.29 -16.02 -15.84
N SER A 81 1.58 -15.78 -16.10
CA SER A 81 2.22 -15.97 -17.42
C SER A 81 2.68 -17.41 -17.64
#